data_AF-A0A068R3K1-F1
#
_entry.id   AF-A0A068R3K1-F1
#
_cell.length_a   1.000
_cell.length_b   1.000
_cell.length_c   1.000
_cell.angle_alpha   90.00
_cell.angle_beta   90.00
_cell.angle_gamma   90.00
#
_symmetry.space_group_name_H-M   'P 1'
#
loop_
_entity.id
_entity.type
_entity.pdbx_description
1 polymer ?
#
loop_
_entity_poly.entity_id
_entity_poly.type
_entity_poly.pdbx_seq_one_letter_code
_entity_poly.pdbx_strand_id
1 'polypeptide(L)'
;MNEFSIVCRILGTLFNRAPQDPVLQPVITMIAEGKLKQAWPLEQDALLDRLQKNSELSVITADYQALFTGGSASVPVYRSAYVDKDESEIREFLVERGMPLPETPADQFGFLLLAASWLEDQAAEDEVQAQIALFDQYLLPWCGQFLGKVEAHATSGFYRTLAVITREALQALREELESE
;
A
#
# COMPACT_ATOMS: atom_id res chain seq x y z
N MET A 1 -6.90 2.13 17.46
CA MET A 1 -6.16 1.96 16.20
C MET A 1 -6.34 3.26 15.46
N ASN A 2 -5.25 3.99 15.23
CA ASN A 2 -5.27 5.30 14.58
C ASN A 2 -5.72 5.16 13.11
N GLU A 3 -6.42 6.16 12.58
CA GLU A 3 -6.91 6.24 11.20
C GLU A 3 -5.76 6.05 10.20
N PHE A 4 -4.60 6.67 10.47
CA PHE A 4 -3.36 6.50 9.70
C PHE A 4 -2.95 5.03 9.56
N SER A 5 -2.90 4.30 10.68
CA SER A 5 -2.52 2.87 10.71
C SER A 5 -3.51 2.02 9.90
N ILE A 6 -4.81 2.29 10.02
CA ILE A 6 -5.86 1.52 9.31
C ILE A 6 -5.68 1.64 7.79
N VAL A 7 -5.54 2.87 7.29
CA VAL A 7 -5.38 3.14 5.86
C VAL A 7 -4.12 2.45 5.34
N CYS A 8 -2.98 2.69 6.00
CA CYS A 8 -1.70 2.09 5.63
C CYS A 8 -1.75 0.56 5.64
N ARG A 9 -2.38 -0.05 6.65
CA ARG A 9 -2.51 -1.50 6.78
C ARG A 9 -3.33 -2.12 5.67
N ILE A 10 -4.48 -1.54 5.35
CA ILE A 10 -5.37 -2.06 4.31
C ILE A 10 -4.70 -1.97 2.94
N LEU A 11 -4.17 -0.79 2.58
CA LEU A 11 -3.49 -0.60 1.30
C LEU A 11 -2.25 -1.48 1.20
N GLY A 12 -1.42 -1.50 2.24
CA GLY A 12 -0.23 -2.34 2.30
C GLY A 12 -0.57 -3.82 2.10
N THR A 13 -1.61 -4.32 2.75
CA THR A 13 -2.05 -5.72 2.59
C THR A 13 -2.53 -6.02 1.17
N LEU A 14 -3.28 -5.10 0.54
CA LEU A 14 -3.80 -5.27 -0.83
C LEU A 14 -2.71 -5.29 -1.91
N PHE A 15 -1.58 -4.60 -1.71
CA PHE A 15 -0.43 -4.63 -2.61
C PHE A 15 0.62 -5.69 -2.25
N ASN A 16 0.64 -6.18 -1.01
CA ASN A 16 1.69 -7.08 -0.53
C ASN A 16 1.32 -8.56 -0.61
N ARG A 17 0.03 -8.90 -0.69
CA ARG A 17 -0.45 -10.28 -0.66
C ARG A 17 -1.25 -10.65 -1.90
N ALA A 18 -1.11 -11.90 -2.33
CA ALA A 18 -1.93 -12.45 -3.38
C ALA A 18 -3.42 -12.49 -2.93
N PRO A 19 -4.39 -12.25 -3.82
CA PRO A 19 -5.82 -12.19 -3.47
C PRO A 19 -6.39 -13.45 -2.78
N GLN A 20 -5.74 -14.59 -2.94
CA GLN A 20 -6.14 -15.87 -2.33
C GLN A 20 -5.49 -16.12 -0.96
N ASP A 21 -4.52 -15.30 -0.55
CA ASP A 21 -3.85 -15.41 0.74
C ASP A 21 -4.90 -15.36 1.86
N PRO A 22 -4.96 -16.36 2.77
CA PRO A 22 -5.90 -16.38 3.87
C PRO A 22 -5.91 -15.11 4.73
N VAL A 23 -4.77 -14.41 4.83
CA VAL A 23 -4.66 -13.14 5.57
C VAL A 23 -5.40 -12.01 4.87
N LEU A 24 -5.47 -12.03 3.52
CA LEU A 24 -6.12 -11.00 2.72
C LEU A 24 -7.62 -11.28 2.50
N GLN A 25 -8.06 -12.53 2.62
CA GLN A 25 -9.48 -12.92 2.42
C GLN A 25 -10.51 -12.10 3.23
N PRO A 26 -10.27 -11.76 4.52
CA PRO A 26 -11.19 -10.91 5.27
C PRO A 26 -11.35 -9.51 4.65
N VAL A 27 -10.26 -8.93 4.12
CA VAL A 27 -10.29 -7.60 3.49
C VAL A 27 -11.05 -7.65 2.16
N ILE A 28 -10.83 -8.67 1.34
CA ILE A 28 -11.58 -8.84 0.08
C ILE A 28 -13.07 -9.04 0.35
N THR A 29 -13.42 -9.85 1.36
CA THR A 29 -14.81 -10.03 1.79
C THR A 29 -15.41 -8.70 2.26
N MET A 30 -14.69 -7.94 3.08
CA MET A 30 -15.12 -6.63 3.57
C MET A 30 -15.35 -5.62 2.44
N ILE A 31 -14.53 -5.64 1.38
CA ILE A 31 -14.73 -4.81 0.18
C ILE A 31 -15.99 -5.26 -0.56
N ALA A 32 -16.15 -6.56 -0.82
CA ALA A 32 -17.30 -7.09 -1.57
C ALA A 32 -18.64 -6.79 -0.89
N GLU A 33 -18.67 -6.86 0.45
CA GLU A 33 -19.83 -6.53 1.26
C GLU A 33 -20.07 -5.02 1.43
N GLY A 34 -19.20 -4.15 0.88
CA GLY A 34 -19.29 -2.69 1.01
C GLY A 34 -18.97 -2.17 2.40
N LYS A 35 -18.44 -3.02 3.28
CA LYS A 35 -18.11 -2.68 4.67
C LYS A 35 -16.84 -1.85 4.79
N LEU A 36 -15.93 -1.93 3.80
CA LEU A 36 -14.71 -1.12 3.79
C LEU A 36 -15.03 0.36 3.90
N LYS A 37 -16.05 0.83 3.15
CA LYS A 37 -16.51 2.22 3.15
C LYS A 37 -16.89 2.74 4.53
N GLN A 38 -17.44 1.89 5.39
CA GLN A 38 -17.85 2.27 6.74
C GLN A 38 -16.66 2.36 7.71
N ALA A 39 -15.56 1.69 7.38
CA ALA A 39 -14.34 1.63 8.19
C ALA A 39 -13.23 2.52 7.64
N TRP A 40 -13.45 3.21 6.52
CA TRP A 40 -12.46 4.03 5.85
C TRP A 40 -12.55 5.48 6.34
N PRO A 41 -11.47 6.07 6.88
CA PRO A 41 -11.53 7.39 7.50
C PRO A 41 -11.48 8.56 6.50
N LEU A 42 -11.04 8.31 5.26
CA LEU A 42 -10.86 9.36 4.25
C LEU A 42 -12.11 9.54 3.37
N GLU A 43 -12.33 10.76 2.88
CA GLU A 43 -13.44 11.10 1.99
C GLU A 43 -13.25 10.54 0.57
N GLN A 44 -13.45 9.23 0.38
CA GLN A 44 -13.21 8.51 -0.88
C GLN A 44 -14.38 7.61 -1.32
N ASP A 45 -15.58 7.91 -0.82
CA ASP A 45 -16.80 7.13 -1.00
C ASP A 45 -17.04 6.62 -2.43
N ALA A 46 -16.92 7.52 -3.42
CA ALA A 46 -17.17 7.17 -4.82
C ALA A 46 -16.15 6.17 -5.39
N LEU A 47 -14.91 6.21 -4.90
CA LEU A 47 -13.87 5.26 -5.27
C LEU A 47 -14.06 3.93 -4.55
N LEU A 48 -14.46 3.95 -3.28
CA LEU A 48 -14.76 2.73 -2.52
C LEU A 48 -15.96 1.98 -3.11
N ASP A 49 -17.01 2.71 -3.54
CA ASP A 49 -18.15 2.13 -4.26
C ASP A 49 -17.71 1.50 -5.60
N ARG A 50 -16.75 2.13 -6.30
CA ARG A 50 -16.17 1.60 -7.54
C ARG A 50 -15.30 0.37 -7.28
N LEU A 51 -14.52 0.38 -6.20
CA LEU A 51 -13.67 -0.74 -5.80
C LEU A 51 -14.53 -1.97 -5.48
N GLN A 52 -15.60 -1.79 -4.71
CA GLN A 52 -16.60 -2.83 -4.42
C GLN A 52 -17.19 -3.42 -5.71
N LYS A 53 -17.60 -2.58 -6.66
CA LYS A 53 -18.16 -3.05 -7.94
C LYS A 53 -17.19 -3.91 -8.75
N ASN A 54 -15.89 -3.80 -8.50
CA ASN A 54 -14.84 -4.55 -9.18
C ASN A 54 -14.21 -5.63 -8.29
N SER A 55 -14.83 -6.00 -7.17
CA SER A 55 -14.21 -6.89 -6.18
C SER A 55 -14.41 -8.39 -6.45
N GLU A 56 -14.60 -8.78 -7.71
CA GLU A 56 -14.81 -10.18 -8.08
C GLU A 56 -13.48 -10.95 -8.00
N LEU A 57 -13.38 -11.91 -7.08
CA LEU A 57 -12.11 -12.51 -6.68
C LEU A 57 -11.34 -13.17 -7.84
N SER A 58 -12.02 -13.78 -8.82
CA SER A 58 -11.34 -14.45 -9.93
C SER A 58 -10.72 -13.42 -10.89
N VAL A 59 -11.40 -12.29 -11.10
CA VAL A 59 -10.90 -11.15 -11.88
C VAL A 59 -9.72 -10.49 -11.16
N ILE A 60 -9.83 -10.21 -9.86
CA ILE A 60 -8.72 -9.62 -9.07
C ILE A 60 -7.50 -10.55 -9.12
N THR A 61 -7.72 -11.85 -8.96
CA THR A 61 -6.66 -12.87 -9.04
C THR A 61 -5.90 -12.80 -10.36
N ALA A 62 -6.62 -12.82 -11.49
CA ALA A 62 -6.00 -12.82 -12.80
C ALA A 62 -5.19 -11.52 -13.03
N ASP A 63 -5.74 -10.38 -12.62
CA ASP A 63 -5.09 -9.09 -12.77
C ASP A 63 -3.86 -8.96 -11.86
N TYR A 64 -3.92 -9.43 -10.61
CA TYR A 64 -2.76 -9.48 -9.70
C TYR A 64 -1.61 -10.30 -10.28
N GLN A 65 -1.90 -11.46 -10.86
CA GLN A 65 -0.90 -12.31 -11.48
C GLN A 65 -0.22 -11.61 -12.65
N ALA A 66 -0.99 -10.98 -13.55
CA ALA A 66 -0.47 -10.24 -14.69
C ALA A 66 0.34 -8.99 -14.29
N LEU A 67 -0.09 -8.30 -13.23
CA LEU A 67 0.55 -7.07 -12.76
C LEU A 67 1.85 -7.35 -12.00
N PHE A 68 1.85 -8.30 -11.06
CA PHE A 68 2.86 -8.37 -10.00
C PHE A 68 3.59 -9.71 -9.88
N THR A 69 3.16 -10.77 -10.58
CA THR A 69 3.71 -12.12 -10.37
C THR A 69 4.49 -12.65 -11.58
N GLY A 70 5.65 -13.24 -11.30
CA GLY A 70 6.48 -13.91 -12.31
C GLY A 70 7.36 -12.98 -13.13
N GLY A 71 8.24 -13.56 -13.96
CA GLY A 71 9.22 -12.81 -14.76
C GLY A 71 8.63 -11.92 -15.86
N SER A 72 7.33 -12.06 -16.16
CA SER A 72 6.59 -11.23 -17.11
C SER A 72 5.62 -10.24 -16.43
N ALA A 73 5.76 -10.02 -15.11
CA ALA A 73 4.97 -9.03 -14.39
C ALA A 73 5.11 -7.65 -15.04
N SER A 74 3.96 -6.99 -15.28
CA SER A 74 3.95 -5.70 -15.99
C SER A 74 4.43 -4.54 -15.12
N VAL A 75 4.38 -4.69 -13.79
CA VAL A 75 4.68 -3.62 -12.84
C VAL A 75 5.71 -4.11 -11.82
N PRO A 76 6.94 -3.60 -11.85
CA PRO A 76 7.91 -3.82 -10.77
C PRO A 76 7.36 -3.29 -9.45
N VAL A 77 7.46 -4.07 -8.37
CA VAL A 77 6.89 -3.71 -7.06
C VAL A 77 7.89 -3.12 -6.07
N TYR A 78 9.18 -3.13 -6.41
CA TYR A 78 10.28 -2.67 -5.56
C TYR A 78 10.74 -1.27 -5.98
N ARG A 79 11.02 -0.40 -5.00
CA ARG A 79 11.51 0.97 -5.22
C ARG A 79 12.76 1.00 -6.09
N SER A 80 13.68 0.07 -5.89
CA SER A 80 14.93 -0.10 -6.63
C SER A 80 14.76 -0.25 -8.15
N ALA A 81 13.54 -0.54 -8.64
CA ALA A 81 13.22 -0.53 -10.08
C ALA A 81 12.86 0.86 -10.63
N TYR A 82 12.70 1.87 -9.78
CA TYR A 82 12.25 3.23 -10.10
C TYR A 82 13.26 4.30 -9.74
N VAL A 83 14.20 3.98 -8.85
CA VAL A 83 15.24 4.91 -8.39
C VAL A 83 16.61 4.21 -8.45
N ASP A 84 17.67 4.98 -8.63
CA ASP A 84 19.05 4.49 -8.68
C ASP A 84 19.63 4.30 -7.27
N LYS A 85 18.95 3.48 -6.47
CA LYS A 85 19.35 3.09 -5.10
C LYS A 85 18.81 1.69 -4.79
N ASP A 86 19.56 0.93 -3.99
CA ASP A 86 19.09 -0.34 -3.44
C ASP A 86 18.23 -0.15 -2.17
N GLU A 87 17.87 -1.27 -1.54
CA GLU A 87 17.00 -1.30 -0.36
C GLU A 87 17.72 -1.09 0.97
N SER A 88 19.06 -1.01 0.99
CA SER A 88 19.86 -1.05 2.23
C SER A 88 19.48 0.07 3.20
N GLU A 89 19.34 1.31 2.69
CA GLU A 89 18.93 2.49 3.50
C GLU A 89 17.56 2.29 4.17
N ILE A 90 16.64 1.58 3.52
CA ILE A 90 15.32 1.27 4.06
C ILE A 90 15.43 0.20 5.12
N ARG A 91 16.19 -0.86 4.86
CA ARG A 91 16.41 -1.95 5.80
C ARG A 91 17.04 -1.45 7.09
N GLU A 92 18.11 -0.65 6.98
CA GLU A 92 18.77 -0.03 8.13
C GLU A 92 17.80 0.84 8.93
N PHE A 93 17.08 1.74 8.25
CA PHE A 93 16.06 2.58 8.89
C PHE A 93 15.03 1.76 9.68
N LEU A 94 14.47 0.69 9.09
CA LEU A 94 13.45 -0.11 9.76
C LEU A 94 14.01 -0.98 10.91
N VAL A 95 15.27 -1.42 10.82
CA VAL A 95 15.96 -2.10 11.92
C VAL A 95 16.16 -1.16 13.11
N GLU A 96 16.59 0.08 12.87
CA GLU A 96 16.74 1.09 13.93
C GLU A 96 15.42 1.38 14.63
N ARG A 97 14.31 1.30 13.88
CA ARG A 97 12.95 1.44 14.41
C ARG A 97 12.46 0.22 15.17
N GLY A 98 13.14 -0.91 15.09
CA GLY A 98 12.76 -2.16 15.77
C GLY A 98 11.73 -3.00 15.00
N MET A 99 11.49 -2.71 13.73
CA MET A 99 10.52 -3.44 12.92
C MET A 99 11.06 -4.83 12.52
N PRO A 100 10.32 -5.92 12.71
CA PRO A 100 10.67 -7.23 12.16
C PRO A 100 10.65 -7.19 10.63
N LEU A 101 11.75 -7.62 10.00
CA LEU A 101 11.92 -7.54 8.56
C LEU A 101 11.75 -8.88 7.85
N PRO A 102 11.28 -8.87 6.59
CA PRO A 102 11.25 -10.06 5.76
C PRO A 102 12.66 -10.41 5.25
N GLU A 103 12.80 -11.67 4.84
CA GLU A 103 13.97 -12.17 4.09
C GLU A 103 14.01 -11.62 2.65
N THR A 104 12.88 -11.13 2.14
CA THR A 104 12.79 -10.43 0.85
C THR A 104 13.27 -8.98 0.99
N PRO A 105 13.59 -8.29 -0.12
CA PRO A 105 13.91 -6.87 -0.09
C PRO A 105 12.83 -6.04 0.61
N ALA A 106 13.25 -5.07 1.43
CA ALA A 106 12.35 -4.26 2.28
C ALA A 106 11.75 -3.05 1.55
N ASP A 107 12.03 -2.89 0.25
CA ASP A 107 11.63 -1.75 -0.57
C ASP A 107 10.39 -2.02 -1.44
N GLN A 108 9.65 -3.10 -1.16
CA GLN A 108 8.39 -3.41 -1.83
C GLN A 108 7.31 -2.38 -1.44
N PHE A 109 6.57 -1.86 -2.43
CA PHE A 109 5.55 -0.83 -2.23
C PHE A 109 4.55 -1.16 -1.10
N GLY A 110 3.94 -2.35 -1.17
CA GLY A 110 3.00 -2.80 -0.15
C GLY A 110 3.63 -2.97 1.23
N PHE A 111 4.91 -3.35 1.30
CA PHE A 111 5.62 -3.50 2.56
C PHE A 111 5.94 -2.15 3.22
N LEU A 112 6.29 -1.12 2.44
CA LEU A 112 6.50 0.24 2.97
C LEU A 112 5.23 0.81 3.62
N LEU A 113 4.05 0.52 3.05
CA LEU A 113 2.77 0.88 3.67
C LEU A 113 2.52 0.11 4.98
N LEU A 114 2.88 -1.17 5.03
CA LEU A 114 2.81 -1.95 6.27
C LEU A 114 3.81 -1.43 7.32
N ALA A 115 4.99 -0.97 6.91
CA ALA A 115 5.95 -0.32 7.78
C ALA A 115 5.40 0.99 8.36
N ALA A 116 4.71 1.81 7.57
CA ALA A 116 4.03 3.01 8.06
C ALA A 116 2.99 2.68 9.14
N SER A 117 2.14 1.68 8.90
CA SER A 117 1.18 1.20 9.89
C SER A 117 1.86 0.63 11.15
N TRP A 118 3.04 0.03 11.02
CA TRP A 118 3.78 -0.51 12.14
C TRP A 118 4.38 0.59 13.01
N LEU A 119 4.97 1.62 12.39
CA LEU A 119 5.50 2.79 13.10
C LEU A 119 4.41 3.44 13.94
N GLU A 120 3.25 3.66 13.34
CA GLU A 120 2.05 4.20 14.00
C GLU A 120 1.62 3.39 15.23
N ASP A 121 1.66 2.06 15.12
CA ASP A 121 1.24 1.20 16.22
C ASP A 121 2.27 1.10 17.35
N GLN A 122 3.53 1.51 17.14
CA GLN A 122 4.55 1.49 18.19
C GLN A 122 4.43 2.65 19.18
N ALA A 123 3.79 3.78 18.81
CA ALA A 123 3.63 4.93 19.72
C ALA A 123 4.97 5.45 20.28
N ALA A 124 6.02 5.48 19.46
CA ALA A 124 7.34 5.97 19.87
C ALA A 124 7.35 7.50 19.98
N GLU A 125 8.26 8.08 20.78
CA GLU A 125 8.29 9.53 21.01
C GLU A 125 8.55 10.34 19.72
N ASP A 126 9.30 9.77 18.77
CA ASP A 126 9.64 10.39 17.48
C ASP A 126 8.92 9.73 16.29
N GLU A 127 7.76 9.12 16.55
CA GLU A 127 6.98 8.37 15.56
C GLU A 127 6.61 9.21 14.33
N VAL A 128 6.09 10.42 14.52
CA VAL A 128 5.69 11.31 13.42
C VAL A 128 6.89 11.62 12.52
N GLN A 129 8.07 11.88 13.10
CA GLN A 129 9.30 12.10 12.34
C GLN A 129 9.72 10.83 11.57
N ALA A 130 9.51 9.64 12.15
CA ALA A 130 9.75 8.37 11.48
C ALA A 130 8.83 8.18 10.27
N GLN A 131 7.53 8.46 10.43
CA GLN A 131 6.53 8.35 9.38
C GLN A 131 6.80 9.35 8.26
N ILE A 132 7.12 10.61 8.59
CA ILE A 132 7.54 11.62 7.61
C ILE A 132 8.78 11.14 6.85
N ALA A 133 9.80 10.64 7.54
CA ALA A 133 11.01 10.13 6.89
C ALA A 133 10.71 8.97 5.94
N LEU A 134 9.88 8.01 6.38
CA LEU A 134 9.45 6.88 5.55
C LEU A 134 8.71 7.35 4.29
N PHE A 135 7.78 8.31 4.44
CA PHE A 135 7.02 8.84 3.32
C PHE A 135 7.91 9.61 2.34
N ASP A 136 8.65 10.60 2.84
CA ASP A 136 9.38 11.55 1.99
C ASP A 136 10.60 10.93 1.31
N GLN A 137 11.27 9.98 1.98
CA GLN A 137 12.53 9.42 1.46
C GLN A 137 12.32 8.10 0.73
N TYR A 138 11.37 7.27 1.18
CA TYR A 138 11.26 5.88 0.76
C TYR A 138 9.99 5.55 -0.02
N LEU A 139 8.91 6.33 0.09
CA LEU A 139 7.64 6.00 -0.57
C LEU A 139 7.22 7.01 -1.65
N LEU A 140 7.02 8.28 -1.29
CA LEU A 140 6.48 9.32 -2.18
C LEU A 140 7.33 9.61 -3.42
N PRO A 141 8.69 9.54 -3.40
CA PRO A 141 9.50 9.87 -4.57
C PRO A 141 9.21 9.03 -5.84
N TRP A 142 8.64 7.84 -5.67
CA TRP A 142 8.40 6.90 -6.77
C TRP A 142 6.96 6.36 -6.82
N CYS A 143 6.15 6.58 -5.78
CA CYS A 143 4.78 6.06 -5.72
C CYS A 143 3.95 6.49 -6.94
N GLY A 144 4.10 7.72 -7.43
CA GLY A 144 3.37 8.22 -8.59
C GLY A 144 3.66 7.41 -9.87
N GLN A 145 4.93 7.04 -10.09
CA GLN A 145 5.32 6.21 -11.24
C GLN A 145 4.83 4.77 -11.09
N PHE A 146 4.95 4.20 -9.89
CA PHE A 146 4.43 2.86 -9.59
C PHE A 146 2.92 2.78 -9.83
N LEU A 147 2.15 3.67 -9.20
CA LEU A 147 0.68 3.70 -9.31
C LEU A 147 0.23 4.01 -10.74
N GLY A 148 0.95 4.89 -11.46
CA GLY A 148 0.69 5.15 -12.87
C GLY A 148 0.86 3.91 -13.76
N LYS A 149 1.89 3.08 -13.49
CA LYS A 149 2.05 1.78 -14.18
C LYS A 149 0.94 0.80 -13.82
N VAL A 150 0.54 0.72 -12.55
CA VAL A 150 -0.60 -0.11 -12.13
C VAL A 150 -1.85 0.28 -12.92
N GLU A 151 -2.17 1.58 -13.02
CA GLU A 151 -3.34 2.04 -13.77
C GLU A 151 -3.25 1.72 -15.27
N ALA A 152 -2.08 1.90 -15.87
CA ALA A 152 -1.84 1.68 -17.29
C ALA A 152 -1.90 0.20 -17.70
N HIS A 153 -1.46 -0.70 -16.82
CA HIS A 153 -1.37 -2.14 -17.11
C HIS A 153 -2.49 -2.98 -16.51
N ALA A 154 -3.26 -2.44 -15.54
CA ALA A 154 -4.41 -3.15 -14.98
C ALA A 154 -5.46 -3.39 -16.06
N THR A 155 -5.85 -4.65 -16.20
CA THR A 155 -6.86 -5.11 -17.15
C THR A 155 -8.26 -5.17 -16.53
N SER A 156 -8.34 -5.12 -15.20
CA SER A 156 -9.58 -5.00 -14.43
C SER A 156 -9.75 -3.62 -13.80
N GLY A 157 -10.96 -3.34 -13.29
CA GLY A 157 -11.23 -2.10 -12.58
C GLY A 157 -10.72 -2.07 -11.14
N PHE A 158 -10.33 -3.20 -10.54
CA PHE A 158 -9.95 -3.26 -9.13
C PHE A 158 -8.64 -2.54 -8.85
N TYR A 159 -7.53 -2.99 -9.43
CA TYR A 159 -6.21 -2.39 -9.21
C TYR A 159 -6.12 -0.97 -9.80
N ARG A 160 -6.85 -0.69 -10.88
CA ARG A 160 -6.96 0.68 -11.42
C ARG A 160 -7.62 1.62 -10.40
N THR A 161 -8.71 1.19 -9.76
CA THR A 161 -9.38 2.00 -8.73
C THR A 161 -8.53 2.08 -7.46
N LEU A 162 -7.92 0.98 -7.04
CA LEU A 162 -7.04 0.94 -5.87
C LEU A 162 -5.86 1.89 -6.01
N ALA A 163 -5.28 2.01 -7.21
CA ALA A 163 -4.18 2.94 -7.46
C ALA A 163 -4.58 4.41 -7.24
N VAL A 164 -5.80 4.79 -7.66
CA VAL A 164 -6.36 6.13 -7.42
C VAL A 164 -6.62 6.36 -5.93
N ILE A 165 -7.27 5.40 -5.25
CA ILE A 165 -7.50 5.46 -3.79
C ILE A 165 -6.18 5.67 -3.05
N THR A 166 -5.16 4.90 -3.42
CA THR A 166 -3.85 4.93 -2.77
C THR A 166 -3.15 6.27 -2.96
N ARG A 167 -3.23 6.87 -4.16
CA ARG A 167 -2.63 8.17 -4.44
C ARG A 167 -3.23 9.25 -3.56
N GLU A 168 -4.56 9.33 -3.54
CA GLU A 168 -5.29 10.31 -2.73
C GLU A 168 -5.07 10.07 -1.23
N ALA A 169 -5.04 8.81 -0.79
CA ALA A 169 -4.78 8.47 0.60
C ALA A 169 -3.38 8.86 1.04
N LEU A 170 -2.34 8.58 0.24
CA LEU A 170 -0.97 8.96 0.56
C LEU A 170 -0.79 10.48 0.66
N GLN A 171 -1.52 11.25 -0.14
CA GLN A 171 -1.52 12.70 -0.03
C GLN A 171 -2.15 13.14 1.30
N ALA A 172 -3.36 12.67 1.60
CA ALA A 172 -4.07 13.02 2.82
C ALA A 172 -3.27 12.66 4.09
N LEU A 173 -2.72 11.45 4.13
CA LEU A 173 -1.89 10.98 5.24
C LEU A 173 -0.61 11.82 5.40
N ARG A 174 0.01 12.25 4.31
CA ARG A 174 1.22 13.09 4.40
C ARG A 174 0.90 14.50 4.89
N GLU A 175 -0.24 15.06 4.48
CA GLU A 175 -0.75 16.35 4.96
C GLU A 175 -1.10 16.29 6.45
N GLU A 176 -1.70 15.19 6.91
CA GLU A 176 -2.00 14.91 8.33
C GLU A 176 -0.72 14.95 9.18
N LEU A 177 0.32 14.21 8.80
CA LEU A 177 1.63 14.22 9.48
C LEU A 177 2.30 15.59 9.55
N GLU A 178 1.98 16.47 8.61
CA GLU A 178 2.51 17.84 8.55
C GLU A 178 1.81 18.78 9.54
N SER A 179 0.63 18.39 10.01
CA SER A 179 -0.24 19.17 10.88
C SER A 179 -0.17 18.78 12.36
N GLU A 180 0.54 17.68 12.68
CA GLU A 180 0.83 17.21 14.05
C GLU A 180 2.07 17.88 14.66
#